data_AF-A0A241UZG8-F1
#
_entry.id   AF-A0A241UZG8-F1
#
_cell.length_a   1.000
_cell.length_b   1.000
_cell.length_c   1.000
_cell.angle_alpha   90.00
_cell.angle_beta   90.00
_cell.angle_gamma   90.00
#
_symmetry.space_group_name_H-M   'P 1'
#
loop_
_entity.id
_entity.type
_entity.pdbx_description
1 polymer ?
#
loop_
_entity_poly.entity_id
_entity_poly.type
_entity_poly.pdbx_seq_one_letter_code
_entity_poly.pdbx_strand_id
1 'polypeptide(L)' 'MSENIAVIPKGTKVQIMGCTYTLLEDVKVDGIQIYLDKVLKAQEDFENGIDVVGNNPSCQL' A
#
# COMPACT_ATOMS: atom_id res chain seq x y z
N MET A 1 6.14 27.03 1.82
CA MET A 1 5.25 25.85 1.83
C MET A 1 6.07 24.71 2.39
N SER A 2 5.60 24.05 3.45
CA SER A 2 6.26 22.82 3.89
C SER A 2 6.00 21.77 2.81
N GLU A 3 7.03 21.39 2.07
CA GLU A 3 6.95 20.30 1.10
C GLU A 3 6.65 19.03 1.89
N ASN A 4 5.40 18.58 1.85
CA ASN A 4 5.05 17.28 2.37
C ASN A 4 5.58 16.26 1.37
N ILE A 5 6.83 15.86 1.54
CA ILE A 5 7.48 14.82 0.74
C ILE A 5 7.30 13.50 1.50
N ALA A 6 6.71 12.51 0.83
CA ALA A 6 6.67 11.14 1.29
C ALA A 6 7.68 10.29 0.52
N VAL A 7 8.22 9.26 1.16
CA VAL A 7 9.20 8.34 0.59
C VAL A 7 8.57 6.97 0.44
N ILE A 8 8.47 6.50 -0.81
CA ILE A 8 8.09 5.13 -1.13
C ILE A 8 9.35 4.28 -1.11
N PRO A 9 9.43 3.22 -0.28
CA PRO A 9 10.64 2.42 -0.18
C PRO A 9 10.85 1.56 -1.43
N LYS A 10 12.12 1.30 -1.74
CA LYS A 10 12.56 0.31 -2.72
C LYS A 10 11.87 -1.02 -2.49
N GLY A 11 11.53 -1.71 -3.59
CA GLY A 11 10.84 -3.01 -3.54
C GLY A 11 9.33 -2.91 -3.43
N THR A 12 8.76 -1.72 -3.19
CA THR A 12 7.32 -1.49 -3.27
C THR A 12 6.79 -1.83 -4.66
N LYS A 13 5.66 -2.53 -4.70
CA LYS A 13 4.93 -2.79 -5.95
C LYS A 13 3.94 -1.64 -6.19
N VAL A 14 4.03 -1.00 -7.35
CA VAL A 14 3.11 0.06 -7.79
C VAL A 14 2.43 -0.37 -9.08
N GLN A 15 1.20 0.08 -9.29
CA GLN A 15 0.49 -0.12 -10.55
C GLN A 15 0.46 1.17 -11.36
N ILE A 16 0.98 1.13 -12.58
CA ILE A 16 0.93 2.23 -13.53
C ILE A 16 0.24 1.71 -14.79
N MET A 17 -0.89 2.32 -15.16
CA MET A 17 -1.70 1.90 -16.31
C MET A 17 -2.08 0.41 -16.28
N GLY A 18 -2.32 -0.14 -15.09
CA GLY A 18 -2.68 -1.57 -14.91
C GLY A 18 -1.49 -2.55 -14.95
N CYS A 19 -0.28 -2.07 -15.25
CA CYS A 19 0.94 -2.88 -15.17
C CYS A 19 1.56 -2.74 -13.78
N THR A 20 1.94 -3.85 -13.18
CA THR A 20 2.66 -3.88 -11.89
C THR A 20 4.15 -3.70 -12.11
N TYR A 21 4.73 -2.74 -11.40
CA TYR A 21 6.17 -2.45 -11.40
C TYR A 21 6.71 -2.54 -9.98
N THR A 22 7.95 -2.99 -9.84
CA THR A 22 8.68 -2.97 -8.58
C THR A 22 9.68 -1.82 -8.61
N LEU A 23 9.66 -0.96 -7.59
CA LEU A 23 10.60 0.16 -7.48
C LEU A 23 12.03 -0.35 -7.23
N LEU A 24 12.99 0.13 -8.02
CA LEU A 24 14.41 -0.26 -7.92
C LEU A 24 15.17 0.50 -6.83
N GLU A 25 14.65 1.65 -6.43
CA GLU A 25 15.20 2.57 -5.43
C GLU A 25 14.06 3.30 -4.69
N ASP A 26 14.40 4.02 -3.62
CA ASP A 26 13.45 4.82 -2.87
C ASP A 26 13.00 6.02 -3.72
N VAL A 27 11.69 6.27 -3.78
CA VAL A 27 11.12 7.35 -4.60
C VAL A 27 10.48 8.39 -3.69
N LYS A 28 10.85 9.66 -3.89
CA LYS A 28 10.22 10.81 -3.24
C LYS A 28 9.03 11.27 -4.04
N VAL A 29 7.89 11.43 -3.37
CA VAL A 29 6.64 11.92 -3.98
C VAL A 29 6.05 13.01 -3.10
N ASP A 30 5.30 13.92 -3.70
CA ASP A 30 4.48 14.83 -2.93
C ASP A 30 3.35 14.05 -2.26
N GLY A 31 3.31 14.10 -0.93
CA GLY A 31 2.38 13.34 -0.12
C GLY A 31 2.66 13.41 1.37
N ILE A 32 1.69 12.96 2.16
CA ILE A 32 1.82 12.88 3.61
C ILE A 32 2.23 11.45 3.96
N GLN A 33 3.42 11.29 4.57
CA GLN A 33 4.01 9.99 4.89
C GLN A 33 3.04 9.05 5.62
N ILE A 34 2.26 9.56 6.59
CA ILE A 34 1.31 8.74 7.36
C ILE A 34 0.23 8.06 6.49
N TYR A 35 -0.16 8.66 5.36
CA TYR A 35 -1.11 8.05 4.44
C TYR A 35 -0.44 7.01 3.56
N LEU A 36 0.80 7.29 3.12
CA LEU A 36 1.60 6.32 2.40
C LEU A 36 1.84 5.06 3.24
N ASP A 37 2.24 5.22 4.50
CA ASP A 37 2.49 4.10 5.42
C ASP A 37 1.25 3.22 5.61
N LYS A 38 0.05 3.82 5.70
CA LYS A 38 -1.21 3.08 5.77
C LYS A 38 -1.50 2.26 4.52
N VAL A 39 -1.20 2.82 3.34
CA VAL A 39 -1.38 2.11 2.07
C VAL A 39 -0.41 0.94 1.97
N LEU A 40 0.86 1.15 2.32
CA LEU A 40 1.87 0.08 2.32
C LEU A 40 1.50 -1.02 3.31
N LYS A 41 1.02 -0.66 4.49
CA LYS A 41 0.55 -1.63 5.48
C LYS A 41 -0.65 -2.43 4.98
N ALA A 42 -1.63 -1.76 4.36
CA ALA A 42 -2.77 -2.46 3.77
C ALA A 42 -2.37 -3.42 2.64
N GLN A 43 -1.36 -3.08 1.84
CA GLN A 43 -0.80 -3.99 0.83
C GLN A 43 -0.14 -5.21 1.47
N GLU A 44 0.70 -5.01 2.48
CA GLU A 44 1.33 -6.09 3.23
C GLU A 44 0.28 -7.01 3.89
N ASP A 45 -0.73 -6.43 4.52
CA ASP A 45 -1.78 -7.20 5.18
C ASP A 45 -2.63 -7.98 4.16
N PHE A 46 -2.88 -7.41 2.98
CA PHE A 46 -3.54 -8.13 1.88
C PHE A 46 -2.69 -9.32 1.38
N GLU A 47 -1.39 -9.11 1.15
CA GLU A 47 -0.47 -10.17 0.70
C GLU A 47 -0.31 -11.28 1.74
N ASN A 48 -0.31 -10.93 3.02
CA ASN A 48 -0.22 -11.88 4.14
C ASN A 48 -1.57 -12.50 4.54
N GLY A 49 -2.68 -12.09 3.89
CA GLY A 49 -4.03 -12.58 4.19
C GLY A 49 -4.55 -12.17 5.57
N ILE A 50 -4.05 -11.06 6.13
CA ILE A 50 -4.30 -10.64 7.51
C ILE A 50 -5.65 -9.95 7.68
N ASP A 51 -6.27 -9.35 6.66
CA ASP A 51 -7.63 -8.80 6.84
C ASP A 51 -8.41 -8.51 5.55
N VAL A 52 -8.90 -9.57 4.89
CA VAL A 52 -10.10 -9.47 4.01
C VAL A 52 -11.26 -10.29 4.61
N VAL A 53 -11.37 -10.27 5.95
CA VAL A 53 -12.57 -10.78 6.62
C VAL A 53 -13.63 -9.68 6.58
N GLY A 54 -14.07 -9.33 5.37
CA GLY A 54 -15.37 -8.71 5.20
C GLY A 54 -16.37 -9.68 5.80
N ASN A 55 -16.83 -9.39 7.03
CA ASN A 55 -17.80 -10.13 7.83
C ASN A 55 -18.36 -11.34 7.05
N ASN A 56 -17.69 -12.49 7.13
CA ASN A 56 -18.18 -13.72 6.52
C ASN A 56 -19.59 -13.89 7.08
N PRO A 57 -20.68 -13.76 6.28
CA PRO A 57 -21.98 -14.15 6.79
C PRO A 57 -21.80 -15.63 7.05
N SER A 58 -21.61 -16.00 8.32
CA SER A 58 -21.61 -17.39 8.69
C SER A 58 -22.91 -17.94 8.11
N CYS A 59 -22.80 -18.87 7.15
CA CYS A 59 -23.89 -19.78 6.89
C CYS A 59 -24.15 -20.48 8.23
N GLN A 60 -25.05 -19.90 9.02
CA GLN A 60 -25.69 -20.59 10.11
C GLN A 60 -26.60 -21.59 9.41
N LEU A 61 -26.15 -22.84 9.41
CA LEU A 61 -26.88 -24.03 8.99
C LEU A 61 -28.23 -24.13 9.71
#